data_AF-A0A0F5VJD8-F1
#
_entry.id   AF-A0A0F5VJD8-F1
#
_cell.length_a   1.000
_cell.length_b   1.000
_cell.length_c   1.000
_cell.angle_alpha   90.00
_cell.angle_beta   90.00
_cell.angle_gamma   90.00
#
_symmetry.space_group_name_H-M   'P 1'
#
loop_
_entity.id
_entity.type
_entity.pdbx_description
1 polymer ?
#
loop_
_entity_poly.entity_id
_entity_poly.type
_entity_poly.pdbx_seq_one_letter_code
_entity_poly.pdbx_strand_id
1 'polypeptide(L)'
;MTQPAAAFEQDVIALIQAEKQQAAVAVNAELRLLYWSAGQRIYEEILGRSRADYGKHVIAKLAERLTTQFSNGWSKVQLSYCVIFSEVFLISRLSTQCVDN
;
A
#
# COMPACT_ATOMS: atom_id res chain seq x y z
N MET A 1 2.69 44.72 -21.07
CA MET A 1 3.41 44.91 -19.79
C MET A 1 2.77 43.98 -18.78
N THR A 2 3.28 42.76 -18.68
CA THR A 2 2.73 41.71 -17.79
C THR A 2 3.03 42.09 -16.34
N GLN A 3 2.01 42.05 -15.49
CA GLN A 3 2.00 42.69 -14.18
C GLN A 3 2.73 41.83 -13.12
N PRO A 4 3.59 42.40 -12.25
CA PRO A 4 4.39 41.65 -11.26
C PRO A 4 3.57 40.82 -10.25
N ALA A 5 2.29 41.11 -10.07
CA ALA A 5 1.39 40.32 -9.25
C ALA A 5 1.19 38.88 -9.78
N ALA A 6 1.14 38.69 -11.10
CA ALA A 6 0.94 37.38 -11.71
C ALA A 6 2.16 36.45 -11.50
N ALA A 7 3.38 37.01 -11.48
CA ALA A 7 4.59 36.25 -11.19
C ALA A 7 4.61 35.79 -9.72
N PHE A 8 4.29 36.70 -8.79
CA PHE A 8 4.19 36.38 -7.36
C PHE A 8 3.13 35.30 -7.08
N GLU A 9 1.94 35.39 -7.69
CA GLU A 9 0.89 34.37 -7.53
C GLU A 9 1.34 32.99 -8.03
N GLN A 10 2.04 32.93 -9.18
CA GLN A 10 2.58 31.69 -9.71
C GLN A 10 3.66 31.10 -8.79
N ASP A 11 4.52 31.92 -8.21
CA ASP A 11 5.55 31.48 -7.27
C ASP A 11 4.92 30.82 -6.02
N VAL A 12 3.88 31.44 -5.45
CA VAL A 12 3.16 30.88 -4.29
C VAL A 12 2.45 29.57 -4.64
N ILE A 13 1.82 29.48 -5.83
CA ILE A 13 1.19 28.24 -6.30
C ILE A 13 2.24 27.13 -6.45
N ALA A 14 3.40 27.43 -7.03
CA ALA A 14 4.48 26.46 -7.22
C ALA A 14 5.00 25.94 -5.87
N LEU A 15 5.17 26.81 -4.87
CA LEU A 15 5.54 26.42 -3.51
C LEU A 15 4.50 25.46 -2.90
N ILE A 16 3.21 25.80 -2.97
CA ILE A 16 2.13 24.95 -2.45
C ILE A 16 2.11 23.58 -3.15
N GLN A 17 2.29 23.56 -4.47
CA GLN A 17 2.33 22.32 -5.24
C GLN A 17 3.53 21.45 -4.85
N ALA A 18 4.70 22.05 -4.69
CA ALA A 18 5.90 21.34 -4.27
C ALA A 18 5.73 20.69 -2.88
N GLU A 19 5.20 21.43 -1.90
CA GLU A 19 4.98 20.91 -0.54
C GLU A 19 3.90 19.82 -0.51
N LYS A 20 2.80 20.00 -1.26
CA LYS A 20 1.78 18.95 -1.41
C LYS A 20 2.33 17.68 -2.06
N GLN A 21 3.18 17.83 -3.06
CA GLN A 21 3.81 16.70 -3.73
C GLN A 21 4.74 15.95 -2.78
N GLN A 22 5.54 16.67 -1.98
CA GLN A 22 6.40 16.05 -0.97
C GLN A 22 5.59 15.27 0.07
N ALA A 23 4.51 15.87 0.59
CA ALA A 23 3.61 15.19 1.52
C ALA A 23 2.99 13.93 0.89
N ALA A 24 2.53 14.02 -0.36
CA ALA A 24 1.97 12.88 -1.08
C ALA A 24 2.99 11.76 -1.27
N VAL A 25 4.26 12.09 -1.58
CA VAL A 25 5.34 11.10 -1.71
C VAL A 25 5.58 10.37 -0.39
N ALA A 26 5.67 11.10 0.73
CA ALA A 26 5.87 10.53 2.05
C ALA A 26 4.70 9.62 2.46
N VAL A 27 3.46 10.10 2.33
CA VAL A 27 2.26 9.31 2.63
C VAL A 27 2.18 8.06 1.76
N ASN A 28 2.48 8.17 0.47
CA ASN A 28 2.47 7.02 -0.43
C ASN A 28 3.54 5.99 -0.07
N ALA A 29 4.69 6.41 0.46
CA ALA A 29 5.72 5.49 0.94
C ALA A 29 5.23 4.69 2.16
N GLU A 30 4.63 5.37 3.13
CA GLU A 30 4.07 4.73 4.33
C GLU A 30 2.89 3.79 3.98
N LEU A 31 2.00 4.20 3.08
CA LEU A 31 0.89 3.35 2.63
C LEU A 31 1.39 2.08 1.92
N ARG A 32 2.45 2.16 1.12
CA ARG A 32 3.07 0.98 0.49
C ARG A 32 3.61 0.01 1.55
N LEU A 33 4.31 0.53 2.56
CA LEU A 33 4.85 -0.29 3.66
C LEU A 33 3.72 -0.93 4.48
N LEU A 34 2.65 -0.19 4.76
CA LEU A 34 1.47 -0.68 5.45
C LEU A 34 0.82 -1.84 4.69
N TYR A 35 0.53 -1.67 3.40
CA TYR A 35 -0.13 -2.70 2.60
C TYR A 35 0.74 -3.95 2.43
N TRP A 36 2.05 -3.77 2.26
CA TRP A 36 2.99 -4.88 2.22
C TRP A 36 3.00 -5.66 3.54
N SER A 37 3.17 -4.97 4.67
CA SER A 37 3.26 -5.60 6.00
C SER A 37 1.96 -6.30 6.39
N ALA A 38 0.81 -5.69 6.07
CA ALA A 38 -0.50 -6.30 6.26
C ALA A 38 -0.65 -7.57 5.40
N GLY A 39 -0.24 -7.50 4.13
CA GLY A 39 -0.22 -8.64 3.21
C GLY A 39 0.57 -9.82 3.75
N GLN A 40 1.79 -9.57 4.22
CA GLN A 40 2.67 -10.59 4.77
C GLN A 40 2.02 -11.27 6.00
N ARG A 41 1.47 -10.50 6.93
CA ARG A 41 0.86 -11.06 8.14
C ARG A 41 -0.39 -11.90 7.83
N ILE A 42 -1.16 -11.53 6.81
CA ILE A 42 -2.31 -12.30 6.33
C ILE A 42 -1.82 -13.58 5.64
N TYR A 43 -0.81 -13.48 4.78
CA TYR A 43 -0.23 -14.62 4.07
C TYR A 43 0.28 -15.70 5.04
N GLU A 44 1.03 -15.30 6.08
CA GLU A 44 1.53 -16.19 7.13
C GLU A 44 0.38 -16.91 7.86
N GLU A 45 -0.73 -16.22 8.14
CA GLU A 45 -1.91 -16.84 8.76
C GLU A 45 -2.54 -17.91 7.87
N ILE A 46 -2.61 -17.65 6.56
CA ILE A 46 -3.23 -18.55 5.58
C ILE A 46 -2.35 -19.78 5.33
N LEU A 47 -1.04 -19.59 5.16
CA LEU A 47 -0.07 -20.67 4.96
C LEU A 47 -0.10 -21.69 6.11
N GLY A 48 -0.15 -21.23 7.36
CA GLY A 48 -0.13 -22.10 8.53
C GLY A 48 -1.33 -23.06 8.65
N ARG A 49 -2.36 -22.91 7.81
CA ARG A 49 -3.64 -23.63 7.91
C ARG A 49 -4.04 -24.37 6.62
N SER A 50 -3.24 -24.22 5.54
CA SER A 50 -3.17 -25.08 4.35
C SER A 50 -4.49 -25.40 3.61
N ARG A 51 -5.49 -24.51 3.60
CA ARG A 51 -6.74 -24.69 2.84
C ARG A 51 -7.16 -23.41 2.11
N ALA A 52 -7.40 -23.51 0.80
CA ALA A 52 -7.86 -22.38 -0.02
C ALA A 52 -9.15 -21.74 0.52
N ASP A 53 -10.09 -22.55 1.02
CA ASP A 53 -11.34 -22.05 1.57
C ASP A 53 -11.18 -21.38 2.94
N TYR A 54 -10.17 -21.77 3.72
CA TYR A 54 -9.82 -21.09 4.96
C TYR A 54 -9.32 -19.67 4.66
N GLY A 55 -8.42 -19.51 3.67
CA GLY A 55 -7.92 -18.19 3.27
C GLY A 55 -9.03 -17.25 2.81
N LYS A 56 -9.99 -17.75 2.02
CA LYS A 56 -11.18 -16.97 1.63
C LYS A 56 -11.99 -16.50 2.83
N HIS A 57 -12.17 -17.37 3.84
CA HIS A 57 -12.92 -17.02 5.05
C HIS A 57 -12.19 -15.98 5.91
N VAL A 58 -10.87 -16.12 6.07
CA VAL A 58 -10.02 -15.14 6.78
C VAL A 58 -10.13 -13.77 6.13
N ILE A 59 -9.93 -13.67 4.81
CA ILE A 59 -10.02 -12.41 4.07
C ILE A 59 -11.41 -11.80 4.20
N ALA A 60 -12.48 -12.60 4.08
CA ALA A 60 -13.84 -12.10 4.18
C ALA A 60 -14.15 -11.49 5.55
N LYS A 61 -13.78 -12.19 6.63
CA LYS A 61 -14.01 -11.73 8.00
C LYS A 61 -13.15 -10.52 8.35
N LEU A 62 -11.91 -10.49 7.86
CA LEU A 62 -11.00 -9.38 8.11
C LEU A 62 -11.47 -8.11 7.39
N ALA A 63 -11.94 -8.23 6.15
CA ALA A 63 -12.46 -7.09 5.38
C ALA A 63 -13.65 -6.44 6.07
N GLU A 64 -14.59 -7.24 6.60
CA GLU A 64 -15.74 -6.73 7.36
C GLU A 64 -15.27 -5.90 8.56
N ARG A 65 -14.40 -6.48 9.40
CA ARG A 65 -13.88 -5.81 10.60
C ARG A 65 -13.13 -4.53 10.28
N LEU A 66 -12.21 -4.58 9.32
CA LEU A 66 -11.38 -3.44 8.97
C LEU A 66 -12.20 -2.35 8.27
N THR A 67 -13.19 -2.70 7.46
CA THR A 67 -14.09 -1.70 6.85
C THR A 67 -14.92 -0.97 7.91
N THR A 68 -15.42 -1.68 8.92
CA THR A 68 -16.12 -1.06 10.05
C THR A 68 -15.21 -0.12 10.86
N GLN A 69 -13.95 -0.49 11.06
CA GLN A 69 -13.02 0.26 11.91
C GLN A 69 -12.33 1.42 11.19
N PHE A 70 -11.98 1.24 9.90
CA PHE A 70 -11.10 2.13 9.15
C PHE A 70 -11.68 2.60 7.81
N SER A 71 -12.97 2.36 7.55
CA SER A 71 -13.72 2.72 6.33
C SER A 71 -13.39 1.89 5.09
N ASN A 72 -13.95 2.29 3.94
CA ASN A 72 -14.01 1.56 2.67
C ASN A 72 -12.65 1.22 2.02
N GLY A 73 -11.53 1.65 2.62
CA GLY A 73 -10.18 1.30 2.17
C GLY A 73 -9.79 -0.16 2.38
N TRP A 74 -10.60 -0.96 3.10
CA TRP A 74 -10.22 -2.32 3.52
C TRP A 74 -11.17 -3.43 3.01
N SER A 75 -11.57 -3.32 1.75
CA SER A 75 -12.39 -4.32 1.08
C SER A 75 -11.68 -5.68 0.94
N LYS A 76 -12.45 -6.75 0.66
CA LYS A 76 -11.89 -8.08 0.35
C LYS A 76 -10.87 -8.02 -0.79
N VAL A 77 -11.16 -7.21 -1.81
CA VAL A 77 -10.29 -7.00 -2.97
C VAL A 77 -8.96 -6.37 -2.54
N GLN A 78 -9.01 -5.32 -1.71
CA GLN A 78 -7.80 -4.69 -1.21
C GLN A 78 -6.93 -5.67 -0.42
N LEU A 79 -7.53 -6.46 0.46
CA LEU A 79 -6.79 -7.45 1.26
C LEU A 79 -6.16 -8.53 0.40
N SER A 80 -6.85 -9.02 -0.63
CA SER A 80 -6.25 -9.95 -1.60
C SER A 80 -5.07 -9.32 -2.33
N TYR A 81 -5.15 -8.04 -2.72
CA TYR A 81 -4.02 -7.33 -3.31
C TYR A 81 -2.84 -7.20 -2.34
N CYS A 82 -3.08 -6.91 -1.07
CA CYS A 82 -2.02 -6.88 -0.06
C CYS A 82 -1.28 -8.22 0.01
N VAL A 83 -2.01 -9.34 0.05
CA VAL A 83 -1.42 -10.69 0.07
C VAL A 83 -0.58 -10.95 -1.18
N ILE A 84 -1.14 -10.74 -2.38
CA ILE A 84 -0.42 -10.92 -3.64
C ILE A 84 0.82 -10.02 -3.72
N PHE A 85 0.69 -8.76 -3.30
CA PHE A 85 1.80 -7.81 -3.28
C PHE A 85 2.95 -8.29 -2.37
N SER A 86 2.63 -8.87 -1.21
CA SER A 86 3.63 -9.45 -0.30
C SER A 86 4.31 -10.69 -0.88
N GLU A 87 3.59 -11.56 -1.60
CA GLU A 87 4.13 -12.76 -2.24
C GLU A 87 5.12 -12.42 -3.37
N VAL A 88 4.75 -11.50 -4.26
CA VAL A 88 5.60 -11.06 -5.39
C VAL A 88 6.91 -10.43 -4.89
N PHE A 89 6.84 -9.67 -3.80
CA PHE A 89 8.03 -9.09 -3.19
C PHE A 89 8.94 -10.16 -2.55
N LEU A 90 8.36 -11.23 -1.99
CA LEU A 90 9.11 -12.35 -1.41
C LEU A 90 9.86 -13.17 -2.49
N ILE A 91 9.19 -13.47 -3.61
CA ILE A 91 9.77 -14.22 -4.74
C ILE A 91 10.96 -13.46 -5.35
N SER A 92 10.84 -12.14 -5.46
CA SER A 92 11.91 -11.29 -6.01
C SER A 92 13.15 -11.23 -5.10
N ARG A 93 13.00 -11.47 -3.79
CA ARG A 93 14.10 -11.47 -2.82
C ARG A 93 14.83 -12.81 -2.75
N LEU A 94 14.10 -13.93 -2.90
CA LEU A 94 14.69 -15.27 -2.87
C LEU A 94 15.54 -15.56 -4.12
N SER A 95 15.20 -14.99 -5.27
CA SER A 95 15.98 -15.19 -6.51
C SER A 95 17.37 -14.53 -6.49
N THR A 96 17.59 -13.49 -5.67
CA THR A 96 18.90 -12.84 -5.54
C THR A 96 19.87 -13.59 -4.63
N GLN A 97 19.36 -14.46 -3.74
CA GLN A 97 20.21 -15.29 -2.86
C GLN A 97 20.66 -16.61 -3.51
N CYS A 98 20.06 -17.03 -4.62
CA CYS A 98 20.34 -18.32 -5.25
C CYS A 98 21.45 -18.27 -6.34
N VAL A 99 22.10 -17.12 -6.58
CA VAL A 99 23.15 -16.98 -7.62
C VAL A 99 24.57 -17.04 -7.04
N ASP A 100 24.74 -17.06 -5.71
CA ASP A 100 26.06 -17.03 -5.05
C ASP A 100 26.48 -18.39 -4.42
N ASN A 101 26.25 -19.53 -5.08
CA ASN A 101 26.79 -20.84 -4.63
C ASN A 101 27.35 -21.69 -5.76
#